data_AF-A0A2V9LSX6-F1
#
_entry.id   AF-A0A2V9LSX6-F1
#
_cell.length_a   1.000
_cell.length_b   1.000
_cell.length_c   1.000
_cell.angle_alpha   90.00
_cell.angle_beta   90.00
_cell.angle_gamma   90.00
#
_symmetry.space_group_name_H-M   'P 1'
#
loop_
_entity.id
_entity.type
_entity.pdbx_description
1 polymer ?
#
loop_
_entity_poly.entity_id
_entity_poly.type
_entity_poly.pdbx_seq_one_letter_code
_entity_poly.pdbx_strand_id
1 'polypeptide(L)'
;MIGEVAAAYRLYKQPNPFDGPTDWKFVNQSEEKIKYFTRGVELLKKALGYFDEAGPKVGPQGREELNYLRNKTESYVMLLETLVAARKGYMGMEEAFRLWTGKAIDRAELVRRLDASMGLFTEARRMGRRTTEKFAEVVDHPSDLGVLYRANLFLVTGLELVEQTMRNIVNFHQGREYTTPVAWDKIYREFPQFAPAR
;
A
#
# COMPACT_ATOMS: atom_id res chain seq x y z
N MET A 1 8.57 -6.07 4.80
CA MET A 1 7.98 -5.75 3.48
C MET A 1 6.47 -5.86 3.62
N ILE A 2 5.71 -4.90 3.10
CA ILE A 2 4.24 -4.97 3.11
C ILE A 2 3.76 -5.87 1.96
N GLY A 3 2.60 -6.51 2.13
CA GLY A 3 2.12 -7.53 1.18
C GLY A 3 1.77 -6.95 -0.19
N GLU A 4 1.33 -5.69 -0.21
CA GLU A 4 0.92 -4.91 -1.38
C GLU A 4 2.11 -4.75 -2.33
N VAL A 5 3.24 -4.26 -1.82
CA VAL A 5 4.49 -4.09 -2.59
C VAL A 5 4.97 -5.44 -3.15
N ALA A 6 4.92 -6.49 -2.34
CA ALA A 6 5.30 -7.83 -2.78
C ALA A 6 4.36 -8.40 -3.85
N ALA A 7 3.07 -8.07 -3.81
CA ALA A 7 2.12 -8.48 -4.84
C ALA A 7 2.41 -7.81 -6.18
N ALA A 8 2.65 -6.49 -6.21
CA ALA A 8 3.05 -5.81 -7.44
C ALA A 8 4.38 -6.33 -7.99
N TYR A 9 5.38 -6.59 -7.13
CA TYR A 9 6.65 -7.12 -7.61
C TYR A 9 6.51 -8.51 -8.23
N ARG A 10 5.69 -9.39 -7.64
CA ARG A 10 5.38 -10.71 -8.24
C ARG A 10 4.67 -10.56 -9.58
N LEU A 11 3.70 -9.66 -9.68
CA LEU A 11 3.02 -9.34 -10.93
C LEU A 11 4.00 -8.82 -11.98
N TYR A 12 4.87 -7.87 -11.62
CA TYR A 12 5.90 -7.32 -12.51
C TYR A 12 6.86 -8.40 -13.06
N LYS A 13 7.20 -9.40 -12.24
CA LYS A 13 8.11 -10.50 -12.59
C LYS A 13 7.47 -11.61 -13.43
N GLN A 14 6.15 -11.59 -13.63
CA GLN A 14 5.48 -12.65 -14.38
C GLN A 14 5.78 -12.53 -15.89
N PRO A 15 5.72 -13.64 -16.66
CA PRO A 15 6.07 -13.60 -18.09
C PRO A 15 5.25 -12.61 -18.92
N ASN A 16 3.95 -12.45 -18.60
CA ASN A 16 3.09 -11.47 -19.22
C ASN A 16 2.22 -10.74 -18.16
N PRO A 17 2.67 -9.60 -17.59
CA PRO A 17 1.88 -8.81 -16.62
C PRO A 17 0.60 -8.21 -17.20
N PHE A 18 0.50 -8.10 -18.53
CA PHE A 18 -0.58 -7.40 -19.20
C PHE A 18 -1.89 -8.20 -19.28
N ASP A 19 -1.83 -9.52 -19.14
CA ASP A 19 -3.02 -10.38 -19.06
C ASP A 19 -3.64 -10.42 -17.65
N GLY A 20 -3.08 -9.64 -16.72
CA GLY A 20 -3.46 -9.66 -15.31
C GLY A 20 -2.73 -10.75 -14.52
N PRO A 21 -2.80 -10.72 -13.17
CA PRO A 21 -2.09 -11.68 -12.32
C PRO A 21 -2.40 -13.15 -12.62
N THR A 22 -1.36 -13.98 -12.68
CA THR A 22 -1.53 -15.45 -12.79
C THR A 22 -1.84 -16.12 -11.45
N ASP A 23 -1.50 -15.47 -10.32
CA ASP A 23 -1.75 -15.94 -8.96
C ASP A 23 -2.54 -14.90 -8.15
N TRP A 24 -3.78 -15.25 -7.83
CA TRP A 24 -4.74 -14.39 -7.11
C TRP A 24 -4.69 -14.51 -5.59
N LYS A 25 -3.75 -15.28 -5.01
CA LYS A 25 -3.70 -15.52 -3.55
C LYS A 25 -3.72 -14.24 -2.71
N PHE A 26 -3.06 -13.17 -3.16
CA PHE A 26 -3.06 -11.90 -2.45
C PHE A 26 -4.47 -11.25 -2.42
N VAL A 27 -5.20 -11.33 -3.52
CA VAL A 27 -6.56 -10.81 -3.65
C VAL A 27 -7.53 -11.65 -2.82
N ASN A 28 -7.39 -12.98 -2.84
CA ASN A 28 -8.21 -13.90 -2.04
C ASN A 28 -8.13 -13.61 -0.53
N GLN A 29 -6.98 -13.13 -0.04
CA GLN A 29 -6.79 -12.74 1.36
C GLN A 29 -7.15 -11.27 1.64
N SER A 30 -7.41 -10.47 0.60
CA SER A 30 -7.57 -9.02 0.74
C SER A 30 -8.87 -8.62 1.41
N GLU A 31 -9.97 -9.35 1.17
CA GLU A 31 -11.25 -9.03 1.81
C GLU A 31 -11.16 -9.15 3.34
N GLU A 32 -10.62 -10.27 3.84
CA GLU A 32 -10.41 -10.48 5.28
C GLU A 32 -9.44 -9.44 5.86
N LYS A 33 -8.33 -9.15 5.16
CA LYS A 33 -7.39 -8.11 5.60
C LYS A 33 -8.01 -6.72 5.63
N ILE A 34 -8.86 -6.36 4.66
CA ILE A 34 -9.58 -5.09 4.66
C ILE A 34 -10.52 -5.01 5.87
N LYS A 35 -11.27 -6.08 6.17
CA LYS A 35 -12.14 -6.15 7.36
C LYS A 35 -11.32 -5.96 8.63
N TYR A 36 -10.20 -6.67 8.76
CA TYR A 36 -9.29 -6.56 9.89
C TYR A 36 -8.70 -5.15 10.05
N PHE A 37 -8.20 -4.54 8.96
CA PHE A 37 -7.64 -3.19 9.00
C PHE A 37 -8.69 -2.12 9.30
N THR A 38 -9.88 -2.22 8.69
CA THR A 38 -11.00 -1.31 8.98
C THR A 38 -11.38 -1.37 10.46
N ARG A 39 -11.46 -2.57 11.04
CA ARG A 39 -11.70 -2.72 12.48
C ARG A 39 -10.57 -2.12 13.33
N GLY A 40 -9.32 -2.29 12.90
CA GLY A 40 -8.16 -1.65 13.54
C GLY A 40 -8.27 -0.12 13.54
N VAL A 41 -8.67 0.48 12.42
CA VAL A 41 -8.92 1.93 12.29
C VAL A 41 -9.98 2.40 13.28
N GLU A 42 -11.10 1.70 13.41
CA GLU A 42 -12.16 2.04 14.38
C GLU A 42 -11.64 2.04 15.82
N LEU A 43 -10.88 1.01 16.20
CA LEU A 43 -10.31 0.89 17.54
C LEU A 43 -9.29 1.99 17.83
N LEU A 44 -8.42 2.31 16.88
CA LEU A 44 -7.44 3.39 17.01
C LEU A 44 -8.12 4.76 17.08
N LYS A 45 -9.15 5.03 16.27
CA LYS A 45 -9.95 6.26 16.36
C LYS A 45 -10.62 6.40 17.72
N LYS A 46 -11.12 5.29 18.30
CA LYS A 46 -11.65 5.28 19.66
C LYS A 46 -10.56 5.58 20.70
N ALA A 47 -9.35 5.05 20.54
CA ALA A 47 -8.22 5.37 21.40
C ALA A 47 -7.84 6.86 21.35
N LEU A 48 -7.87 7.48 20.16
CA LEU A 48 -7.67 8.93 20.04
C LEU A 48 -8.69 9.74 20.86
N GLY A 49 -9.95 9.34 20.86
CA GLY A 49 -10.98 9.96 21.72
C GLY A 49 -10.64 9.86 23.20
N TYR A 50 -10.12 8.72 23.67
CA TYR A 50 -9.64 8.60 25.05
C TYR A 50 -8.44 9.49 25.35
N PHE A 51 -7.55 9.71 24.39
CA PHE A 51 -6.44 10.65 24.55
C PHE A 51 -6.92 12.11 24.60
N ASP A 52 -7.95 12.47 23.86
CA ASP A 52 -8.60 13.79 23.97
C ASP A 52 -9.17 14.02 25.38
N GLU A 53 -9.89 13.03 25.92
CA GLU A 53 -10.47 13.10 27.26
C GLU A 53 -9.41 13.13 28.39
N ALA A 54 -8.25 12.50 28.16
CA ALA A 54 -7.14 12.47 29.10
C ALA A 54 -6.30 13.76 29.09
N GLY A 55 -6.26 14.47 27.97
CA GLY A 55 -5.43 15.68 27.77
C GLY A 55 -5.53 16.73 28.89
N PRO A 56 -6.72 17.11 29.36
CA PRO A 56 -6.87 18.07 30.46
C PRO A 56 -6.41 17.56 31.83
N LYS A 57 -6.27 16.23 32.00
CA LYS A 57 -6.03 15.57 33.28
C LYS A 57 -4.56 15.21 33.51
N VAL A 58 -3.72 15.31 32.47
CA VAL A 58 -2.30 14.93 32.54
C VAL A 58 -1.41 16.09 33.03
N GLY A 59 -0.49 15.75 33.93
CA GLY A 59 0.59 16.66 34.35
C GLY A 59 1.58 16.94 33.20
N PRO A 60 2.51 17.91 33.36
CA PRO A 60 3.40 18.36 32.29
C PRO A 60 4.17 17.23 31.57
N GLN A 61 4.83 16.34 32.32
CA GLN A 61 5.55 15.18 31.74
C GLN A 61 4.62 14.19 31.02
N GLY A 62 3.38 14.05 31.49
CA GLY A 62 2.39 13.18 30.84
C GLY A 62 1.83 13.74 29.53
N ARG A 63 2.01 15.04 29.25
CA ARG A 63 1.54 15.65 27.99
C ARG A 63 2.42 15.26 26.81
N GLU A 64 3.73 15.19 27.01
CA GLU A 64 4.68 14.79 25.96
C GLU A 64 4.42 13.35 25.53
N GLU A 65 4.31 12.43 26.50
CA GLU A 65 3.96 11.03 26.25
C GLU A 65 2.58 10.89 25.57
N LEU A 66 1.58 11.66 26.03
CA LEU A 66 0.24 11.62 25.43
C LEU A 66 0.26 12.12 23.97
N ASN A 67 1.04 13.16 23.67
CA ASN A 67 1.23 13.66 22.31
C ASN A 67 1.95 12.64 21.43
N TYR A 68 2.95 11.96 21.97
CA TYR A 68 3.64 10.86 21.30
C TYR A 68 2.67 9.73 20.94
N LEU A 69 1.92 9.22 21.93
CA LEU A 69 0.94 8.14 21.72
C LEU A 69 -0.15 8.54 20.73
N ARG A 70 -0.61 9.80 20.78
CA ARG A 70 -1.56 10.34 19.80
C ARG A 70 -0.97 10.33 18.39
N ASN A 71 0.23 10.89 18.19
CA ASN A 71 0.86 10.93 16.87
C ASN A 71 1.06 9.52 16.30
N LYS A 72 1.55 8.57 17.10
CA LYS A 72 1.69 7.18 16.64
C LYS A 72 0.34 6.57 16.27
N THR A 73 -0.67 6.76 17.10
CA THR A 73 -2.02 6.24 16.85
C THR A 73 -2.62 6.82 15.56
N GLU A 74 -2.51 8.12 15.33
CA GLU A 74 -2.92 8.78 14.09
C GLU A 74 -2.16 8.22 12.88
N SER A 75 -0.84 8.05 13.00
CA SER A 75 0.01 7.49 11.95
C SER A 75 -0.41 6.07 11.58
N TYR A 76 -0.75 5.23 12.56
CA TYR A 76 -1.25 3.88 12.32
C TYR A 76 -2.64 3.85 11.70
N VAL A 77 -3.54 4.77 12.05
CA VAL A 77 -4.82 4.94 11.35
C VAL A 77 -4.57 5.19 9.87
N MET A 78 -3.73 6.18 9.55
CA MET A 78 -3.42 6.55 8.16
C MET A 78 -2.75 5.41 7.40
N LEU A 79 -1.86 4.65 8.06
CA LEU A 79 -1.23 3.47 7.50
C LEU A 79 -2.28 2.42 7.10
N LEU A 80 -3.18 2.04 8.02
CA LEU A 80 -4.19 1.02 7.75
C LEU A 80 -5.15 1.45 6.64
N GLU A 81 -5.59 2.71 6.62
CA GLU A 81 -6.42 3.26 5.55
C GLU A 81 -5.69 3.23 4.20
N THR A 82 -4.38 3.52 4.17
CA THR A 82 -3.53 3.41 2.97
C THR A 82 -3.51 1.97 2.43
N LEU A 83 -3.32 0.98 3.30
CA LEU A 83 -3.28 -0.43 2.90
C LEU A 83 -4.65 -0.92 2.39
N VAL A 84 -5.75 -0.43 2.98
CA VAL A 84 -7.11 -0.69 2.49
C VAL A 84 -7.30 -0.14 1.08
N ALA A 85 -6.88 1.09 0.81
CA ALA A 85 -6.97 1.70 -0.52
C ALA A 85 -6.19 0.88 -1.57
N ALA A 86 -4.94 0.51 -1.26
CA ALA A 86 -4.12 -0.31 -2.14
C ALA A 86 -4.80 -1.66 -2.44
N ARG A 87 -5.29 -2.37 -1.42
CA ARG A 87 -5.97 -3.67 -1.58
C ARG A 87 -7.24 -3.59 -2.42
N LYS A 88 -8.04 -2.54 -2.23
CA LYS A 88 -9.23 -2.30 -3.08
C LYS A 88 -8.82 -2.10 -4.54
N GLY A 89 -7.69 -1.42 -4.80
CA GLY A 89 -7.12 -1.31 -6.15
C GLY A 89 -6.78 -2.67 -6.76
N TYR A 90 -6.13 -3.55 -6.00
CA TYR A 90 -5.83 -4.92 -6.46
C TYR A 90 -7.10 -5.74 -6.72
N MET A 91 -8.10 -5.67 -5.83
CA MET A 91 -9.36 -6.38 -5.99
C MET A 91 -10.13 -5.91 -7.23
N GLY A 92 -10.23 -4.60 -7.45
CA GLY A 92 -10.91 -4.04 -8.62
C GLY A 92 -10.23 -4.43 -9.94
N MET A 93 -8.89 -4.43 -9.95
CA MET A 93 -8.11 -4.85 -11.12
C MET A 93 -8.29 -6.35 -11.40
N GLU A 94 -8.23 -7.19 -10.38
CA GLU A 94 -8.49 -8.63 -10.52
C GLU A 94 -9.87 -8.89 -11.10
N GLU A 95 -10.90 -8.28 -10.52
CA GLU A 95 -12.27 -8.49 -10.95
C GLU A 95 -12.44 -8.11 -12.42
N ALA A 96 -11.81 -7.01 -12.85
CA ALA A 96 -11.83 -6.56 -14.24
C ALA A 96 -11.22 -7.61 -15.19
N PHE A 97 -10.05 -8.14 -14.86
CA PHE A 97 -9.39 -9.19 -15.66
C PHE A 97 -10.19 -10.50 -15.68
N ARG A 98 -10.75 -10.90 -14.53
CA ARG A 98 -11.58 -12.11 -14.42
C ARG A 98 -12.83 -12.01 -15.29
N LEU A 99 -13.53 -10.88 -15.24
CA LEU A 99 -14.72 -10.64 -16.07
C LEU A 99 -14.38 -10.58 -17.56
N TRP A 100 -13.26 -9.94 -17.92
CA TRP A 100 -12.83 -9.83 -19.33
C TRP A 100 -12.42 -11.19 -19.91
N THR A 101 -11.62 -11.96 -19.17
CA THR A 101 -11.21 -13.33 -19.58
C THR A 101 -12.41 -14.27 -19.66
N GLY A 102 -13.37 -14.12 -18.74
CA GLY A 102 -14.66 -14.81 -18.78
C GLY A 102 -15.61 -14.32 -19.88
N LYS A 103 -15.20 -13.34 -20.70
CA LYS A 103 -15.99 -12.71 -21.77
C LYS A 103 -17.31 -12.07 -21.29
N ALA A 104 -17.39 -11.71 -20.01
CA ALA A 104 -18.55 -11.06 -19.41
C ALA A 104 -18.57 -9.53 -19.65
N ILE A 105 -17.42 -8.94 -19.98
CA ILE A 105 -17.26 -7.52 -20.32
C ILE A 105 -16.43 -7.38 -21.59
N ASP A 106 -16.61 -6.26 -22.30
CA ASP A 106 -15.79 -5.92 -23.46
C ASP A 106 -14.52 -5.15 -23.06
N ARG A 107 -13.70 -4.79 -24.07
CA ARG A 107 -12.45 -4.06 -23.86
C ARG A 107 -12.69 -2.64 -23.31
N ALA A 108 -13.78 -1.98 -23.71
CA ALA A 108 -14.07 -0.62 -23.25
C ALA A 108 -14.38 -0.62 -21.75
N GLU A 109 -15.18 -1.59 -21.30
CA GLU A 109 -15.51 -1.77 -19.89
C GLU A 109 -14.30 -2.26 -19.07
N LEU A 110 -13.44 -3.11 -19.63
CA LEU A 110 -12.14 -3.45 -19.01
C LEU A 110 -11.35 -2.19 -18.71
N VAL A 111 -11.10 -1.34 -19.72
CA VAL A 111 -10.32 -0.11 -19.57
C VAL A 111 -10.92 0.80 -18.50
N ARG A 112 -12.25 0.98 -18.50
CA ARG A 112 -12.94 1.80 -17.49
C ARG A 112 -12.71 1.28 -16.06
N ARG A 113 -12.76 -0.04 -15.84
CA ARG A 113 -12.52 -0.65 -14.53
C ARG A 113 -11.05 -0.61 -14.11
N LEU A 114 -10.13 -0.78 -15.06
CA LEU A 114 -8.70 -0.61 -14.82
C LEU A 114 -8.38 0.84 -14.42
N ASP A 115 -8.97 1.84 -15.06
CA ASP A 115 -8.81 3.25 -14.68
C ASP A 115 -9.34 3.54 -13.27
N ALA A 116 -10.49 2.99 -12.89
CA ALA A 116 -11.02 3.12 -11.53
C ALA A 116 -10.04 2.51 -10.50
N SER A 117 -9.46 1.36 -10.82
CA SER A 117 -8.45 0.70 -9.97
C SER A 117 -7.16 1.50 -9.89
N MET A 118 -6.74 2.13 -10.99
CA MET A 118 -5.59 3.04 -11.07
C MET A 118 -5.76 4.26 -10.15
N GLY A 119 -6.98 4.78 -10.04
CA GLY A 119 -7.32 5.85 -9.10
C GLY A 119 -7.05 5.46 -7.64
N LEU A 120 -7.36 4.22 -7.26
CA LEU A 120 -7.10 3.70 -5.92
C LEU A 120 -5.60 3.52 -5.63
N PHE A 121 -4.80 3.08 -6.61
CA PHE A 121 -3.35 3.01 -6.45
C PHE A 121 -2.71 4.40 -6.32
N THR A 122 -3.17 5.36 -7.11
CA THR A 122 -2.73 6.75 -7.04
C THR A 122 -3.04 7.36 -5.68
N GLU A 123 -4.24 7.11 -5.16
CA GLU A 123 -4.64 7.58 -3.83
C GLU A 123 -3.81 6.89 -2.74
N ALA A 124 -3.59 5.58 -2.83
CA ALA A 124 -2.75 4.85 -1.89
C ALA A 124 -1.32 5.39 -1.85
N ARG A 125 -0.69 5.71 -3.00
CA ARG A 125 0.64 6.35 -3.03
C ARG A 125 0.63 7.68 -2.30
N ARG A 126 -0.36 8.53 -2.56
CA ARG A 126 -0.50 9.85 -1.91
C ARG A 126 -0.70 9.70 -0.39
N MET A 127 -1.52 8.77 0.04
CA MET A 127 -1.75 8.47 1.46
C MET A 127 -0.50 7.90 2.13
N GLY A 128 0.26 7.02 1.46
CA GLY A 128 1.50 6.45 1.99
C GLY A 128 2.58 7.50 2.27
N ARG A 129 2.69 8.51 1.39
CA ARG A 129 3.58 9.66 1.62
C ARG A 129 3.13 10.47 2.84
N ARG A 130 1.86 10.86 2.90
CA ARG A 130 1.32 11.60 4.06
C ARG A 130 1.43 10.84 5.37
N THR A 131 1.24 9.51 5.33
CA THR A 131 1.44 8.63 6.49
C THR A 131 2.88 8.67 6.98
N THR A 132 3.84 8.64 6.04
CA THR A 132 5.27 8.70 6.38
C THR A 132 5.67 10.07 6.94
N GLU A 133 5.12 11.16 6.38
CA GLU A 133 5.26 12.52 6.92
C GLU A 133 4.70 12.60 8.34
N LYS A 134 3.53 11.98 8.60
CA LYS A 134 2.92 11.95 9.93
C LYS A 134 3.77 11.22 10.97
N PHE A 135 4.34 10.07 10.60
CA PHE A 135 5.29 9.35 11.46
C PHE A 135 6.52 10.18 11.82
N ALA A 136 6.90 11.14 10.96
CA ALA A 136 8.11 11.96 11.14
C ALA A 136 7.87 13.18 12.04
N GLU A 137 6.62 13.56 12.32
CA GLU A 137 6.30 14.70 13.19
C GLU A 137 6.77 14.49 14.63
N VAL A 138 6.78 13.25 15.12
CA VAL A 138 7.23 12.92 16.48
C VAL A 138 8.13 11.69 16.45
N VAL A 139 9.42 11.91 16.71
CA VAL A 139 10.46 10.89 16.81
C VAL A 139 11.08 11.01 18.20
N ASP A 140 10.82 10.03 19.05
CA ASP A 140 11.25 10.08 20.45
C ASP A 140 12.06 8.84 20.85
N HIS A 141 11.76 7.68 20.27
CA HIS A 141 12.51 6.45 20.51
C HIS A 141 13.38 6.06 19.30
N PRO A 142 14.59 5.50 19.48
CA PRO A 142 15.43 5.02 18.36
C PRO A 142 14.73 4.04 17.41
N SER A 143 13.76 3.27 17.91
CA SER A 143 12.93 2.38 17.07
C SER A 143 12.09 3.14 16.03
N ASP A 144 11.73 4.39 16.31
CA ASP A 144 10.98 5.24 15.39
C ASP A 144 11.76 5.51 14.11
N LEU A 145 13.08 5.64 14.20
CA LEU A 145 13.95 5.76 13.02
C LEU A 145 13.86 4.50 12.15
N GLY A 146 13.78 3.32 12.77
CA GLY A 146 13.54 2.06 12.09
C GLY A 146 12.16 1.99 11.43
N VAL A 147 11.12 2.47 12.11
CA VAL A 147 9.76 2.57 11.55
C VAL A 147 9.73 3.54 10.36
N LEU A 148 10.32 4.73 10.51
CA LEU A 148 10.43 5.75 9.46
C LEU A 148 11.19 5.25 8.25
N TYR A 149 12.32 4.58 8.46
CA TYR A 149 13.07 3.96 7.36
C TYR A 149 12.18 2.97 6.58
N ARG A 150 11.45 2.10 7.29
CA ARG A 150 10.55 1.13 6.64
C ARG A 150 9.35 1.80 5.97
N ALA A 151 8.79 2.85 6.58
CA ALA A 151 7.69 3.62 6.00
C ALA A 151 8.15 4.31 4.71
N ASN A 152 9.32 4.96 4.72
CA ASN A 152 9.88 5.58 3.53
C ASN A 152 10.18 4.55 2.42
N LEU A 153 10.75 3.39 2.79
CA LEU A 153 11.05 2.34 1.81
C LEU A 153 9.78 1.71 1.22
N PHE A 154 8.77 1.39 2.03
CA PHE A 154 7.62 0.60 1.55
C PHE A 154 6.38 1.44 1.23
N LEU A 155 6.08 2.49 2.01
CA LEU A 155 4.90 3.34 1.79
C LEU A 155 5.17 4.47 0.79
N VAL A 156 6.39 5.01 0.75
CA VAL A 156 6.76 6.03 -0.25
C VAL A 156 7.27 5.35 -1.51
N THR A 157 8.45 4.74 -1.45
CA THR A 157 9.08 4.13 -2.63
C THR A 157 8.27 2.93 -3.13
N GLY A 158 7.85 2.04 -2.22
CA GLY A 158 7.11 0.84 -2.61
C GLY A 158 5.77 1.13 -3.29
N LEU A 159 4.96 2.04 -2.77
CA LEU A 159 3.67 2.38 -3.40
C LEU A 159 3.84 3.19 -4.69
N GLU A 160 4.93 3.95 -4.83
CA GLU A 160 5.29 4.55 -6.11
C GLU A 160 5.58 3.49 -7.18
N LEU A 161 6.36 2.46 -6.85
CA LEU A 161 6.66 1.36 -7.77
C LEU A 161 5.44 0.49 -8.08
N VAL A 162 4.54 0.30 -7.09
CA VAL A 162 3.22 -0.30 -7.31
C VAL A 162 2.45 0.50 -8.35
N GLU A 163 2.30 1.81 -8.15
CA GLU A 163 1.56 2.68 -9.07
C GLU A 163 2.16 2.63 -10.49
N GLN A 164 3.47 2.72 -10.63
CA GLN A 164 4.16 2.63 -11.93
C GLN A 164 3.91 1.29 -12.63
N THR A 165 3.98 0.19 -11.89
CA THR A 165 3.70 -1.16 -12.43
C THR A 165 2.27 -1.25 -12.94
N MET A 166 1.30 -0.80 -12.15
CA MET A 166 -0.11 -0.82 -12.55
C MET A 166 -0.39 0.10 -13.73
N ARG A 167 0.26 1.27 -13.76
CA ARG A 167 0.13 2.23 -14.86
C ARG A 167 0.59 1.65 -16.19
N ASN A 168 1.69 0.90 -16.22
CA ASN A 168 2.11 0.18 -17.44
C ASN A 168 1.01 -0.79 -17.91
N ILE A 169 0.43 -1.58 -17.00
CA ILE A 169 -0.66 -2.50 -17.34
C ILE A 169 -1.87 -1.75 -17.91
N VAL A 170 -2.31 -0.67 -17.26
CA VAL A 170 -3.43 0.14 -17.74
C VAL A 170 -3.12 0.78 -19.10
N ASN A 171 -1.91 1.33 -19.27
CA ASN A 171 -1.49 1.96 -20.52
C ASN A 171 -1.47 0.98 -21.69
N PHE A 172 -1.07 -0.27 -21.47
CA PHE A 172 -1.12 -1.33 -22.49
C PHE A 172 -2.54 -1.49 -23.02
N HIS A 173 -3.51 -1.63 -22.13
CA HIS A 173 -4.92 -1.79 -22.49
C HIS A 173 -5.54 -0.55 -23.12
N GLN A 174 -4.97 0.63 -22.86
CA GLN A 174 -5.36 1.90 -23.49
C GLN A 174 -4.66 2.18 -24.83
N GLY A 175 -3.65 1.40 -25.21
CA GLY A 175 -2.81 1.69 -26.38
C GLY A 175 -1.89 2.90 -26.20
N ARG A 176 -1.47 3.18 -24.95
CA ARG A 176 -0.50 4.23 -24.58
C ARG A 176 0.87 3.62 -24.30
N GLU A 177 1.92 4.43 -24.12
CA GLU A 177 3.25 3.94 -23.75
C GLU A 177 3.22 3.15 -22.43
N TYR A 178 3.66 1.88 -22.47
CA TYR A 178 3.53 0.93 -21.35
C TYR A 178 4.83 0.20 -20.98
N THR A 179 5.92 0.52 -21.65
CA THR A 179 7.23 -0.13 -21.49
C THR A 179 8.17 0.67 -20.59
N THR A 180 7.65 1.64 -19.84
CA THR A 180 8.44 2.46 -18.92
C THR A 180 9.06 1.57 -17.85
N PRO A 181 10.41 1.52 -17.72
CA PRO A 181 11.06 0.70 -16.72
C PRO A 181 10.62 1.07 -15.30
N VAL A 182 10.36 0.05 -14.46
CA VAL A 182 10.03 0.24 -13.05
C VAL A 182 11.22 -0.19 -12.20
N ALA A 183 11.78 0.75 -11.45
CA ALA A 183 13.02 0.57 -10.67
C ALA A 183 12.82 -0.25 -9.39
N TRP A 184 12.42 -1.52 -9.55
CA TRP A 184 12.17 -2.46 -8.45
C TRP A 184 13.44 -2.81 -7.66
N ASP A 185 14.63 -2.58 -8.22
CA ASP A 185 15.94 -2.70 -7.59
C ASP A 185 16.14 -1.75 -6.39
N LYS A 186 15.35 -0.68 -6.29
CA LYS A 186 15.30 0.18 -5.10
C LYS A 186 14.85 -0.56 -3.84
N ILE A 187 14.08 -1.65 -3.97
CA ILE A 187 13.57 -2.46 -2.85
C ILE A 187 14.11 -3.89 -2.91
N TYR A 188 14.13 -4.50 -4.10
CA TYR A 188 14.57 -5.86 -4.32
C TYR A 188 15.95 -5.85 -4.96
N ARG A 189 16.98 -5.78 -4.13
CA ARG A 189 18.36 -5.94 -4.59
C ARG A 189 18.69 -7.41 -4.67
N GLU A 190 19.29 -7.83 -5.77
CA GLU A 190 19.96 -9.13 -5.82
C GLU A 190 21.15 -9.09 -4.86
N PHE A 191 21.10 -9.94 -3.85
CA PHE A 191 22.25 -10.12 -2.98
C PHE A 191 23.31 -10.90 -3.77
N PRO A 192 24.60 -10.53 -3.69
CA PRO A 192 25.64 -11.29 -4.35
C PRO A 192 25.56 -12.75 -3.92
N GLN A 193 25.60 -13.69 -4.87
CA GLN A 193 25.78 -15.10 -4.53
C GLN A 193 27.19 -15.28 -4.00
N PHE A 194 27.33 -15.38 -2.67
CA PHE A 194 28.63 -15.59 -2.02
C PHE A 194 29.15 -17.03 -2.14
N ALA A 195 28.32 -17.95 -2.63
CA ALA A 195 28.71 -19.32 -2.99
C ALA A 195 27.75 -19.90 -4.05
N PRO A 196 28.22 -20.74 -4.98
CA PRO A 196 27.35 -21.45 -5.90
C PRO A 196 26.40 -22.37 -5.14
N ALA A 197 25.14 -22.40 -5.56
CA ALA A 197 24.14 -23.35 -5.05
C ALA A 197 24.67 -24.79 -5.24
N ARG A 198 24.80 -25.52 -4.14
CA ARG A 198 25.16 -26.95 -4.15
C ARG A 198 24.02 -27.81 -4.65
#